data_AF-A0A2U1NF25-F1
#
_entry.id   AF-A0A2U1NF25-F1
#
_cell.length_a   1.000
_cell.length_b   1.000
_cell.length_c   1.000
_cell.angle_alpha   90.00
_cell.angle_beta   90.00
_cell.angle_gamma   90.00
#
_symmetry.space_group_name_H-M   'P 1'
#
loop_
_entity.id
_entity.type
_entity.pdbx_description
1 polymer ?
#
loop_
_entity_poly.entity_id
_entity_poly.type
_entity_poly.pdbx_seq_one_letter_code
_entity_poly.pdbx_strand_id
1 'polypeptide(L)'
;MVFSAPDSIVFMEYCVDAALEVEFVATSKEKKVAGRVMAYYGKNFDYGCPPAKKDLYNAMIFETKPHVYFKSGKINLMRSVFAVPAKFSLVIDANLRDFTSGDIVLSGTYEFLVPRDGSSSIGSIVSNDCSLNLKVDWKLPCGA
;
A
#
# COMPACT_ATOMS: atom_id res chain seq x y z
N MET A 1 -8.21 4.13 14.79
CA MET A 1 -8.99 5.16 14.08
C MET A 1 -9.61 4.48 12.87
N VAL A 2 -10.89 4.13 12.98
CA VAL A 2 -11.70 3.59 11.88
C VAL A 2 -11.95 4.77 10.93
N PHE A 3 -11.76 4.58 9.63
CA PHE A 3 -12.13 5.59 8.64
C PHE A 3 -13.65 5.77 8.72
N SER A 4 -14.13 6.88 9.27
CA SER A 4 -15.56 7.18 9.31
C SER A 4 -15.80 8.54 8.68
N ALA A 5 -16.34 8.54 7.46
CA ALA A 5 -17.06 9.68 6.92
C ALA A 5 -18.53 9.58 7.39
N PRO A 6 -19.16 10.70 7.77
CA PRO A 6 -20.39 10.72 8.57
C PRO A 6 -21.62 10.05 7.92
N ASP A 7 -21.62 9.81 6.62
CA ASP A 7 -22.73 9.15 5.90
C ASP A 7 -22.41 7.71 5.44
N SER A 8 -21.32 7.10 5.92
CA SER A 8 -20.79 5.82 5.40
C SER A 8 -21.23 4.58 6.18
N ILE A 9 -22.17 4.71 7.13
CA ILE A 9 -22.52 3.65 8.08
C ILE A 9 -23.02 2.37 7.37
N VAL A 10 -23.48 2.46 6.11
CA VAL A 10 -24.06 1.33 5.36
C VAL A 10 -23.02 0.48 4.59
N PHE A 11 -21.77 0.92 4.41
CA PHE A 11 -20.76 0.17 3.63
C PHE A 11 -19.77 -0.68 4.45
N MET A 12 -19.84 -0.62 5.78
CA MET A 12 -18.91 -1.34 6.67
C MET A 12 -19.29 -2.80 6.95
N GLU A 13 -20.44 -3.27 6.45
CA GLU A 13 -20.96 -4.61 6.77
C GLU A 13 -20.11 -5.76 6.19
N TYR A 14 -19.16 -5.47 5.29
CA TYR A 14 -18.30 -6.48 4.65
C TYR A 14 -16.86 -5.98 4.43
N CYS A 15 -16.24 -5.39 5.46
CA CYS A 15 -14.81 -5.11 5.42
C CYS A 15 -13.99 -6.38 5.68
N VAL A 16 -12.91 -6.53 4.93
CA VAL A 16 -11.94 -7.61 5.04
C VAL A 16 -10.64 -7.03 5.60
N ASP A 17 -10.07 -7.68 6.60
CA ASP A 17 -8.77 -7.28 7.12
C ASP A 17 -7.68 -7.70 6.12
N ALA A 18 -6.87 -6.75 5.70
CA ALA A 18 -5.77 -6.92 4.78
C ALA A 18 -4.45 -6.65 5.52
N ALA A 19 -3.67 -7.71 5.78
CA ALA A 19 -2.33 -7.60 6.37
C ALA A 19 -1.29 -7.52 5.25
N LEU A 20 -0.67 -6.36 5.11
CA LEU A 20 0.31 -6.02 4.08
C LEU A 20 1.73 -6.24 4.58
N GLU A 21 2.52 -6.99 3.81
CA GLU A 21 3.98 -7.04 3.88
C GLU A 21 4.58 -6.41 2.62
N VAL A 22 5.68 -5.67 2.82
CA VAL A 22 6.43 -5.02 1.74
C VAL A 22 7.91 -5.34 1.88
N GLU A 23 8.52 -5.76 0.79
CA GLU A 23 9.96 -6.03 0.70
C GLU A 23 10.55 -5.32 -0.51
N PHE A 24 11.64 -4.60 -0.31
CA PHE A 24 12.39 -4.00 -1.40
C PHE A 24 13.55 -4.91 -1.81
N VAL A 25 13.61 -5.24 -3.09
CA VAL A 25 14.66 -6.08 -3.66
C VAL A 25 15.42 -5.27 -4.69
N ALA A 26 16.75 -5.27 -4.62
CA ALA A 26 17.62 -4.64 -5.61
C ALA A 26 18.69 -5.62 -6.05
N THR A 27 19.11 -5.55 -7.32
CA THR A 27 20.20 -6.39 -7.85
C THR A 27 21.50 -6.14 -7.08
N SER A 28 21.77 -4.88 -6.70
CA SER A 28 22.90 -4.52 -5.84
C SER A 28 22.46 -4.39 -4.38
N LYS A 29 23.11 -5.17 -3.49
CA LYS A 29 22.90 -5.09 -2.03
C LYS A 29 23.32 -3.73 -1.43
N GLU A 30 24.12 -2.96 -2.16
CA GLU A 30 24.58 -1.64 -1.73
C GLU A 30 23.62 -0.51 -2.11
N LYS A 31 22.62 -0.78 -2.97
CA LYS A 31 21.67 0.24 -3.42
C LYS A 31 20.92 0.82 -2.21
N LYS A 32 21.05 2.14 -2.03
CA LYS A 32 20.42 2.92 -0.97
C LYS A 32 19.30 3.73 -1.58
N VAL A 33 18.12 3.64 -0.98
CA VAL A 33 16.93 4.29 -1.49
C VAL A 33 16.23 5.09 -0.39
N ALA A 34 15.53 6.13 -0.82
CA ALA A 34 14.67 6.97 0.01
C ALA A 34 13.38 7.27 -0.75
N GLY A 35 12.31 7.60 -0.04
CA GLY A 35 11.03 7.91 -0.66
C GLY A 35 9.86 7.51 0.21
N ARG A 36 8.75 7.21 -0.45
CA ARG A 36 7.48 6.91 0.21
C ARG A 36 6.74 5.76 -0.45
N VAL A 37 5.94 5.09 0.36
CA VAL A 37 4.92 4.14 -0.09
C VAL A 37 3.60 4.51 0.58
N MET A 38 2.54 4.57 -0.20
CA MET A 38 1.20 4.92 0.23
C MET A 38 0.22 3.80 -0.10
N ALA A 39 -0.88 3.73 0.65
CA ALA A 39 -1.99 2.82 0.41
C ALA A 39 -3.31 3.58 0.36
N TYR A 40 -4.19 3.22 -0.59
CA TYR A 40 -5.53 3.79 -0.71
C TYR A 40 -6.50 2.77 -1.31
N TYR A 41 -7.80 3.10 -1.32
CA TYR A 41 -8.85 2.26 -1.87
C TYR A 41 -9.10 2.60 -3.34
N GLY A 42 -9.03 1.58 -4.18
CA GLY A 42 -9.23 1.69 -5.63
C GLY A 42 -10.68 1.45 -6.05
N LYS A 43 -10.86 1.06 -7.32
CA LYS A 43 -12.17 0.71 -7.90
C LYS A 43 -13.26 1.77 -7.69
N ASN A 44 -12.90 3.05 -7.87
CA ASN A 44 -13.78 4.21 -7.70
C ASN A 44 -14.44 4.28 -6.31
N PHE A 45 -13.71 3.90 -5.25
CA PHE A 45 -14.16 4.12 -3.88
C PHE A 45 -14.54 5.60 -3.68
N ASP A 46 -15.78 5.83 -3.26
CA ASP A 46 -16.26 7.16 -2.92
C ASP A 46 -15.86 7.47 -1.48
N TYR A 47 -14.94 8.41 -1.34
CA TYR A 47 -14.46 8.89 -0.05
C TYR A 47 -15.42 9.88 0.61
N GLY A 48 -16.56 10.20 -0.04
CA GLY A 48 -17.51 11.21 0.44
C GLY A 48 -16.91 12.61 0.44
N CYS A 49 -15.88 12.85 -0.39
CA CYS A 49 -15.15 14.10 -0.45
C CYS A 49 -14.93 14.56 -1.90
N PRO A 50 -14.78 15.87 -2.16
CA PRO A 50 -14.38 16.36 -3.48
C PRO A 50 -13.05 15.75 -3.93
N PRO A 51 -12.82 15.56 -5.25
CA PRO A 51 -11.59 14.96 -5.78
C PRO A 51 -10.30 15.61 -5.28
N ALA A 52 -10.30 16.93 -5.09
CA ALA A 52 -9.15 17.69 -4.57
C ALA A 52 -8.74 17.32 -3.14
N LYS A 53 -9.58 16.59 -2.39
CA LYS A 53 -9.31 16.13 -1.02
C LYS A 53 -9.05 14.63 -0.94
N LYS A 54 -9.10 13.89 -2.06
CA LYS A 54 -8.94 12.43 -2.10
C LYS A 54 -7.59 12.00 -1.52
N ASP A 55 -6.53 12.75 -1.80
CA ASP A 55 -5.18 12.45 -1.32
C ASP A 55 -5.05 12.48 0.22
N LEU A 56 -5.96 13.17 0.92
CA LEU A 56 -6.00 13.18 2.40
C LEU A 56 -6.41 11.83 3.00
N TYR A 57 -7.03 10.97 2.20
CA TYR A 57 -7.45 9.63 2.61
C TYR A 57 -6.43 8.55 2.24
N ASN A 58 -5.33 8.92 1.60
CA ASN A 58 -4.22 8.02 1.36
C ASN A 58 -3.48 7.79 2.68
N ALA A 59 -3.27 6.53 3.05
CA ALA A 59 -2.45 6.18 4.19
C ALA A 59 -0.97 6.20 3.77
N MET A 60 -0.17 7.04 4.41
CA MET A 60 1.29 6.91 4.35
C MET A 60 1.68 5.66 5.14
N ILE A 61 2.25 4.65 4.45
CA ILE A 61 2.61 3.37 5.09
C ILE A 61 4.11 3.22 5.27
N PHE A 62 4.90 3.96 4.51
CA PHE A 62 6.33 4.08 4.66
C PHE A 62 6.79 5.43 4.13
N GLU A 63 7.67 6.09 4.87
CA GLU A 63 8.34 7.32 4.44
C GLU A 63 9.73 7.38 5.07
N THR A 64 10.74 7.65 4.27
CA THR A 64 12.09 7.89 4.78
C THR A 64 12.20 9.30 5.34
N LYS A 65 12.76 9.40 6.55
CA LYS A 65 13.14 10.69 7.13
C LYS A 65 14.29 11.34 6.32
N PRO A 66 14.45 12.67 6.41
CA PRO A 66 15.61 13.35 5.82
C PRO A 66 16.93 12.69 6.25
N HIS A 67 17.85 12.52 5.29
CA HIS A 67 19.16 11.89 5.49
C HIS A 67 19.13 10.41 5.95
N VAL A 68 17.96 9.77 5.98
CA VAL A 68 17.81 8.34 6.24
C VAL A 68 17.56 7.62 4.92
N TYR A 69 18.22 6.49 4.75
CA TYR A 69 18.02 5.58 3.62
C TYR A 69 17.67 4.19 4.12
N PHE A 70 17.12 3.38 3.23
CA PHE A 70 16.98 1.95 3.44
C PHE A 70 17.67 1.18 2.31
N LYS A 71 17.96 -0.09 2.55
CA LYS A 71 18.56 -1.02 1.61
C LYS A 71 17.56 -2.13 1.29
N SER A 72 17.94 -3.04 0.40
CA SER A 72 17.16 -4.25 0.12
C SER A 72 16.83 -5.02 1.42
N GLY A 73 15.58 -5.44 1.54
CA GLY A 73 15.03 -6.17 2.67
C GLY A 73 13.58 -5.80 2.97
N LYS A 74 13.01 -6.43 4.02
CA LYS A 74 11.67 -6.14 4.51
C LYS A 74 11.58 -4.69 5.02
N ILE A 75 10.52 -4.01 4.63
CA ILE A 75 10.25 -2.64 5.04
C ILE A 75 9.38 -2.64 6.30
N ASN A 76 9.82 -1.90 7.32
CA ASN A 76 9.01 -1.66 8.52
C ASN A 76 7.94 -0.60 8.21
N LEU A 77 6.69 -1.05 8.08
CA LEU A 77 5.57 -0.18 7.79
C LEU A 77 5.09 0.57 9.03
N MET A 78 4.70 1.83 8.85
CA MET A 78 3.98 2.62 9.87
C MET A 78 2.58 2.05 10.14
N ARG A 79 1.97 1.44 9.11
CA ARG A 79 0.71 0.72 9.18
C ARG A 79 0.76 -0.46 8.22
N SER A 80 0.48 -1.65 8.74
CA SER A 80 0.46 -2.91 7.97
C SER A 80 -0.93 -3.51 7.82
N VAL A 81 -1.93 -3.08 8.58
CA VAL A 81 -3.29 -3.66 8.52
C VAL A 81 -4.30 -2.61 8.04
N PHE A 82 -5.13 -3.01 7.08
CA PHE A 82 -6.18 -2.17 6.47
C PHE A 82 -7.53 -2.90 6.49
N ALA A 83 -8.60 -2.17 6.74
CA ALA A 83 -9.97 -2.69 6.61
C ALA A 83 -10.50 -2.32 5.23
N VAL A 84 -10.43 -3.26 4.28
CA VAL A 84 -10.77 -3.04 2.87
C VAL A 84 -12.21 -3.50 2.63
N PRO A 85 -13.13 -2.64 2.17
CA PRO A 85 -14.48 -3.10 1.88
C PRO A 85 -14.47 -4.05 0.68
N ALA A 86 -15.13 -5.22 0.82
CA ALA A 86 -15.00 -6.37 -0.07
C ALA A 86 -15.31 -6.10 -1.55
N LYS A 87 -16.09 -5.05 -1.85
CA LYS A 87 -16.42 -4.67 -3.23
C LYS A 87 -15.32 -3.85 -3.91
N PHE A 88 -14.35 -3.32 -3.17
CA PHE A 88 -13.28 -2.45 -3.66
C PHE A 88 -11.93 -3.17 -3.71
N SER A 89 -10.86 -2.41 -3.70
CA SER A 89 -9.49 -2.88 -3.86
C SER A 89 -8.55 -2.07 -2.98
N LEU A 90 -7.40 -2.66 -2.66
CA LEU A 90 -6.30 -1.98 -2.00
C LEU A 90 -5.23 -1.64 -3.04
N VAL A 91 -4.94 -0.35 -3.22
CA VAL A 91 -3.91 0.13 -4.13
C VAL A 91 -2.69 0.54 -3.32
N ILE A 92 -1.53 0.03 -3.73
CA ILE A 92 -0.22 0.43 -3.21
C ILE A 92 0.44 1.33 -4.25
N ASP A 93 0.90 2.50 -3.83
CA ASP A 93 1.62 3.47 -4.66
C ASP A 93 3.00 3.69 -4.06
N ALA A 94 4.04 3.48 -4.86
CA ALA A 94 5.42 3.63 -4.45
C ALA A 94 6.11 4.71 -5.28
N ASN A 95 6.88 5.56 -4.61
CA ASN A 95 7.84 6.47 -5.24
C ASN A 95 9.13 6.42 -4.43
N LEU A 96 10.13 5.72 -4.99
CA LEU A 96 11.45 5.54 -4.41
C LEU A 96 12.50 6.16 -5.32
N ARG A 97 13.50 6.76 -4.69
CA ARG A 97 14.60 7.47 -5.31
C ARG A 97 15.92 6.92 -4.79
N ASP A 98 16.93 6.95 -5.64
CA ASP A 98 18.31 6.70 -5.23
C ASP A 98 18.72 7.77 -4.20
N PHE A 99 19.31 7.34 -3.09
CA PHE A 99 19.64 8.24 -1.99
C PHE A 99 20.78 9.23 -2.33
N THR A 100 21.66 8.87 -3.26
CA THR A 100 22.84 9.66 -3.59
C THR A 100 22.58 10.65 -4.71
N SER A 101 21.98 10.19 -5.80
CA SER A 101 21.66 11.01 -6.98
C SER A 101 20.33 11.76 -6.86
N GLY A 102 19.39 11.22 -6.09
CA GLY A 102 18.01 11.72 -6.01
C GLY A 102 17.11 11.28 -7.17
N ASP A 103 17.64 10.51 -8.11
CA ASP A 103 16.90 10.02 -9.27
C ASP A 103 15.84 8.99 -8.88
N ILE A 104 14.69 9.00 -9.56
CA ILE A 104 13.63 8.02 -9.33
C ILE A 104 14.13 6.65 -9.82
N VAL A 105 14.16 5.67 -8.92
CA VAL A 105 14.58 4.29 -9.24
C VAL A 105 13.40 3.33 -9.36
N LEU A 106 12.30 3.62 -8.66
CA LEU A 106 11.09 2.82 -8.71
C LEU A 106 9.90 3.73 -8.45
N SER A 107 8.99 3.81 -9.41
CA SER A 107 7.71 4.49 -9.26
C SER A 107 6.61 3.70 -9.94
N GLY A 108 5.48 3.53 -9.27
CA GLY A 108 4.36 2.81 -9.85
C GLY A 108 3.32 2.43 -8.81
N THR A 109 2.26 1.79 -9.29
CA THR A 109 1.14 1.35 -8.47
C THR A 109 0.85 -0.13 -8.69
N TYR A 110 0.38 -0.81 -7.64
CA TYR A 110 -0.17 -2.16 -7.74
C TYR A 110 -1.53 -2.22 -7.05
N GLU A 111 -2.54 -2.73 -7.74
CA GLU A 111 -3.91 -2.85 -7.22
C GLU A 111 -4.21 -4.30 -6.87
N PHE A 112 -4.59 -4.53 -5.61
CA PHE A 112 -5.07 -5.82 -5.14
C PHE A 112 -6.60 -5.83 -5.06
N LEU A 113 -7.20 -6.79 -5.76
CA LEU A 113 -8.62 -7.11 -5.59
C LEU A 113 -8.81 -7.99 -4.36
N VAL A 114 -9.89 -7.76 -3.60
CA VAL A 114 -10.25 -8.61 -2.47
C VAL A 114 -10.64 -10.01 -3.00
N PRO A 115 -9.95 -11.08 -2.59
CA PRO A 115 -10.25 -12.43 -3.04
C PRO A 115 -11.51 -12.96 -2.34
N ARG A 116 -12.24 -13.84 -3.01
CA ARG A 116 -13.48 -14.43 -2.48
C ARG A 116 -13.23 -15.56 -1.48
N ASP A 117 -12.06 -16.17 -1.53
CA ASP A 117 -11.67 -17.35 -0.75
C ASP A 117 -10.72 -17.01 0.41
N GLY A 118 -10.34 -15.73 0.57
CA GLY A 118 -9.40 -15.28 1.60
C GLY A 118 -7.95 -15.69 1.33
N SER A 119 -7.64 -16.21 0.13
CA SER A 119 -6.28 -16.56 -0.24
C SER A 119 -5.35 -15.34 -0.23
N SER A 120 -4.10 -15.52 0.18
CA SER A 120 -3.11 -14.45 0.12
C SER A 120 -2.89 -13.98 -1.32
N SER A 121 -2.75 -12.67 -1.51
CA SER A 121 -2.40 -12.10 -2.81
C SER A 121 -0.94 -11.65 -2.83
N ILE A 122 -0.25 -11.92 -3.93
CA ILE A 122 1.13 -11.47 -4.15
C ILE A 122 1.13 -10.49 -5.32
N GLY A 123 1.94 -9.45 -5.22
CA GLY A 123 2.12 -8.44 -6.25
C GLY A 123 3.53 -7.90 -6.26
N SER A 124 3.87 -7.15 -7.30
CA SER A 124 5.14 -6.44 -7.35
C SER A 124 5.06 -5.18 -8.21
N ILE A 125 5.81 -4.16 -7.80
CA ILE A 125 6.11 -3.00 -8.64
C ILE A 125 7.56 -3.17 -9.08
N VAL A 126 7.80 -3.32 -10.37
CA VAL A 126 9.11 -3.70 -10.92
C VAL A 126 9.71 -2.54 -11.69
N SER A 127 11.01 -2.32 -11.51
CA SER A 127 11.87 -1.46 -12.31
C SER A 127 13.07 -2.28 -12.81
N ASN A 128 13.93 -1.68 -13.64
CA ASN A 128 14.99 -2.40 -14.35
C ASN A 128 15.97 -3.14 -13.41
N ASP A 129 16.30 -2.56 -12.25
CA ASP A 129 17.33 -3.08 -11.33
C ASP A 129 16.83 -3.30 -9.89
N CYS A 130 15.52 -3.12 -9.66
CA CYS A 130 14.89 -3.29 -8.36
C CYS A 130 13.38 -3.56 -8.47
N SER A 131 12.82 -4.15 -7.42
CA SER A 131 11.40 -4.38 -7.28
C SER A 131 10.93 -4.07 -5.85
N LEU A 132 9.65 -3.74 -5.74
CA LEU A 132 8.92 -3.70 -4.49
C LEU A 132 7.97 -4.89 -4.49
N ASN A 133 8.30 -5.92 -3.72
CA ASN A 133 7.50 -7.12 -3.57
C ASN A 133 6.43 -6.87 -2.50
N LEU A 134 5.19 -7.25 -2.80
CA LEU A 134 4.02 -6.96 -2.01
C LEU A 134 3.30 -8.28 -1.72
N LYS A 135 2.89 -8.47 -0.47
CA LYS A 135 2.04 -9.60 -0.06
C LYS A 135 0.90 -9.07 0.80
N VAL A 136 -0.32 -9.50 0.49
CA VAL A 136 -1.50 -9.20 1.30
C VAL A 136 -2.11 -10.51 1.77
N ASP A 137 -2.13 -10.72 3.08
CA ASP A 137 -2.89 -11.79 3.71
C ASP A 137 -4.28 -11.27 4.07
N TRP A 138 -5.31 -11.86 3.45
CA TRP A 138 -6.70 -11.45 3.64
C TRP A 138 -7.36 -12.30 4.71
N LYS A 139 -8.00 -11.64 5.68
CA LYS A 139 -8.85 -12.31 6.67
C LYS A 139 -10.29 -11.91 6.41
N LEU A 140 -10.99 -12.79 5.69
CA LEU A 140 -12.42 -12.64 5.50
C LEU A 140 -13.12 -12.69 6.86
N PRO A 141 -14.18 -11.89 7.10
CA PRO A 141 -15.02 -12.09 8.26
C PRO A 141 -15.55 -13.52 8.21
N CYS A 142 -15.28 -14.32 9.24
CA CYS A 142 -15.93 -15.62 9.41
C CYS A 142 -17.44 -15.36 9.38
N GLY A 143 -18.15 -16.06 8.49
CA GLY A 143 -19.59 -15.87 8.31
C GLY A 143 -20.34 -15.85 9.64
N ALA A 144 -21.17 -14.82 9.83
CA ALA A 144 -22.26 -14.84 10.78
C ALA A 144 -23.39 -15.73 10.26
#